data_AF-A0A936MAP7-F1
#
_entry.id   AF-A0A936MAP7-F1
#
_cell.length_a   1.000
_cell.length_b   1.000
_cell.length_c   1.000
_cell.angle_alpha   90.00
_cell.angle_beta   90.00
_cell.angle_gamma   90.00
#
_symmetry.space_group_name_H-M   'P 1'
#
loop_
_entity.id
_entity.type
_entity.pdbx_description
1 polymer ?
#
loop_
_entity_poly.entity_id
_entity_poly.type
_entity_poly.pdbx_seq_one_letter_code
_entity_poly.pdbx_strand_id
1 'polypeptide(L)'
;MLYENCPLQYKFYKELEFVEVRTGGVLGGSLLHQTIEDIHKAVLRNEIHTLTDDNIAGWYDTNYALLSKQQRAYLHEGQLRSLLQQILRYRDRNSDRWHLIKEAEVDVSLVKDDYILKGSIDLIEGENGTVEIIDFLSLATNRTSTQTMRSLGRCLSSTAGSSKFTDIWSKNEPDIR
;
A
#
# COMPACT_ATOMS: atom_id res chain seq x y z
N MET A 1 -11.41 -6.49 8.09
CA MET A 1 -11.03 -6.98 6.73
C MET A 1 -12.05 -6.53 5.69
N LEU A 2 -11.78 -6.62 4.37
CA LEU A 2 -12.69 -6.09 3.31
C LEU A 2 -14.11 -6.67 3.39
N TYR A 3 -14.23 -7.98 3.64
CA TYR A 3 -15.53 -8.64 3.84
C TYR A 3 -16.29 -8.09 5.05
N GLU A 4 -15.61 -7.95 6.19
CA GLU A 4 -16.21 -7.42 7.43
C GLU A 4 -16.65 -5.97 7.29
N ASN A 5 -15.96 -5.21 6.44
CA ASN A 5 -16.29 -3.80 6.21
C ASN A 5 -17.45 -3.63 5.22
N CYS A 6 -17.46 -4.37 4.10
CA CYS A 6 -18.57 -4.35 3.14
C CYS A 6 -18.59 -5.66 2.30
N PRO A 7 -19.46 -6.62 2.64
CA PRO A 7 -19.57 -7.90 1.93
C PRO A 7 -19.88 -7.73 0.43
N LEU A 8 -20.62 -6.68 0.07
CA LEU A 8 -20.93 -6.38 -1.33
C LEU A 8 -19.66 -6.01 -2.13
N GLN A 9 -18.78 -5.20 -1.53
CA GLN A 9 -17.51 -4.84 -2.14
C GLN A 9 -16.59 -6.07 -2.29
N TYR A 10 -16.59 -6.95 -1.29
CA TYR A 10 -15.90 -8.24 -1.38
C TYR A 10 -16.44 -9.07 -2.56
N LYS A 11 -17.77 -9.20 -2.70
CA LYS A 11 -18.39 -9.92 -3.82
C LYS A 11 -17.95 -9.37 -5.18
N PHE A 12 -17.96 -8.05 -5.37
CA PHE A 12 -17.53 -7.47 -6.65
C PHE A 12 -16.07 -7.77 -6.99
N TYR A 13 -15.16 -7.65 -6.03
CA TYR A 13 -13.72 -7.75 -6.32
C TYR A 13 -13.13 -9.15 -6.15
N LYS A 14 -13.73 -10.01 -5.31
CA LYS A 14 -13.20 -11.34 -4.98
C LYS A 14 -14.03 -12.49 -5.55
N GLU A 15 -15.33 -12.33 -5.74
CA GLU A 15 -16.18 -13.38 -6.37
C GLU A 15 -16.43 -13.09 -7.85
N LEU A 16 -16.71 -11.83 -8.19
CA LEU A 16 -17.07 -11.43 -9.55
C LEU A 16 -15.90 -10.86 -10.35
N GLU A 17 -14.69 -10.84 -9.75
CA GLU A 17 -13.42 -10.46 -10.39
C GLU A 17 -13.42 -9.11 -11.11
N PHE A 18 -14.24 -8.15 -10.66
CA PHE A 18 -14.15 -6.79 -11.19
C PHE A 18 -12.79 -6.18 -10.85
N VAL A 19 -12.26 -5.39 -11.78
CA VAL A 19 -10.97 -4.72 -11.60
C VAL A 19 -11.20 -3.33 -10.98
N GLU A 20 -10.55 -3.05 -9.86
CA GLU A 20 -10.56 -1.72 -9.26
C GLU A 20 -9.99 -0.65 -10.21
N VAL A 21 -10.53 0.56 -10.14
CA VAL A 21 -9.94 1.72 -10.83
C VAL A 21 -8.60 2.03 -10.18
N ARG A 22 -7.51 1.69 -10.86
CA ARG A 22 -6.14 1.87 -10.37
C ARG A 22 -5.78 3.35 -10.37
N THR A 23 -5.76 3.96 -9.20
CA THR A 23 -5.27 5.33 -9.01
C THR A 23 -3.75 5.34 -8.90
N GLY A 24 -3.10 6.47 -9.22
CA GLY A 24 -1.63 6.60 -9.16
C GLY A 24 -1.01 6.30 -7.78
N GLY A 25 -1.80 6.25 -6.70
CA GLY A 25 -1.33 5.82 -5.38
C GLY A 25 -0.86 4.35 -5.35
N VAL A 26 -1.52 3.46 -6.08
CA VAL A 26 -1.16 2.03 -6.14
C VAL A 26 0.19 1.83 -6.85
N LEU A 27 0.42 2.58 -7.93
CA LEU A 27 1.69 2.55 -8.67
C LEU A 27 2.85 3.05 -7.80
N GLY A 28 2.66 4.15 -7.08
CA GLY A 28 3.67 4.68 -6.16
C GLY A 28 4.03 3.70 -5.04
N GLY A 29 3.03 3.04 -4.45
CA GLY A 29 3.26 2.01 -3.45
C GLY A 29 4.02 0.80 -4.00
N SER A 30 3.60 0.29 -5.17
CA SER A 30 4.26 -0.84 -5.84
C SER A 30 5.72 -0.53 -6.14
N LEU A 31 6.00 0.68 -6.64
CA LEU A 31 7.35 1.12 -6.99
C LEU A 31 8.25 1.20 -5.75
N LEU A 32 7.72 1.72 -4.63
CA LEU A 32 8.44 1.79 -3.37
C LEU A 32 8.77 0.40 -2.83
N HIS A 33 7.78 -0.50 -2.76
CA HIS A 33 7.98 -1.85 -2.22
C HIS A 33 9.00 -2.62 -3.06
N GLN A 34 8.82 -2.66 -4.38
CA GLN A 34 9.70 -3.43 -5.27
C GLN A 34 11.16 -2.94 -5.20
N THR A 35 11.38 -1.63 -5.09
CA THR A 35 12.74 -1.09 -4.97
C THR A 35 13.36 -1.35 -3.60
N ILE A 36 12.56 -1.34 -2.52
CA ILE A 36 13.03 -1.74 -1.18
C ILE A 36 13.35 -3.24 -1.14
N GLU A 37 12.52 -4.07 -1.78
CA GLU A 37 12.75 -5.50 -1.93
C GLU A 37 14.07 -5.77 -2.67
N ASP A 38 14.39 -5.02 -3.74
CA ASP A 38 15.67 -5.11 -4.44
C ASP A 38 16.87 -4.81 -3.52
N ILE A 39 16.73 -3.83 -2.61
CA ILE A 39 17.73 -3.54 -1.58
C ILE A 39 17.89 -4.75 -0.64
N HIS A 40 16.80 -5.34 -0.15
CA HIS A 40 16.86 -6.50 0.74
C HIS A 40 17.45 -7.72 0.05
N LYS A 41 17.11 -7.96 -1.21
CA LYS A 41 17.69 -9.03 -2.03
C LYS A 41 19.20 -8.85 -2.18
N ALA A 42 19.68 -7.62 -2.42
CA ALA A 42 21.11 -7.34 -2.46
C ALA A 42 21.78 -7.61 -1.09
N VAL A 43 21.16 -7.23 0.03
CA VAL A 43 21.65 -7.56 1.38
C VAL A 43 21.74 -9.08 1.58
N LEU A 44 20.68 -9.82 1.25
CA LEU A 44 20.62 -11.28 1.38
C LEU A 44 21.65 -12.01 0.49
N ARG A 45 22.02 -11.42 -0.65
CA ARG A 45 23.12 -11.90 -1.51
C ARG A 45 24.52 -11.52 -1.00
N ASN A 46 24.63 -10.84 0.13
CA ASN A 46 25.87 -10.25 0.67
C ASN A 46 26.49 -9.18 -0.26
N GLU A 47 25.66 -8.49 -1.03
CA GLU A 47 26.04 -7.44 -1.98
C GLU A 47 25.85 -6.03 -1.39
N ILE A 48 26.03 -5.85 -0.07
CA ILE A 48 25.79 -4.55 0.61
C ILE A 48 26.59 -3.40 -0.02
N HIS A 49 27.79 -3.70 -0.54
CA HIS A 49 28.64 -2.74 -1.24
C HIS A 49 28.03 -2.19 -2.54
N THR A 50 27.01 -2.85 -3.12
CA THR A 50 26.32 -2.38 -4.32
C THR A 50 25.16 -1.44 -4.01
N LEU A 51 24.85 -1.17 -2.74
CA LEU A 51 23.76 -0.26 -2.32
C LEU A 51 24.15 1.23 -2.49
N THR A 52 24.67 1.60 -3.66
CA THR A 52 25.01 2.98 -4.01
C THR A 52 23.78 3.76 -4.49
N ASP A 53 23.85 5.10 -4.49
CA ASP A 53 22.76 5.96 -5.00
C ASP A 53 22.43 5.61 -6.45
N ASP A 54 23.46 5.43 -7.29
CA ASP A 54 23.31 5.15 -8.72
C ASP A 54 22.65 3.79 -8.99
N ASN A 55 23.05 2.75 -8.26
CA ASN A 55 22.47 1.42 -8.44
C ASN A 55 21.00 1.39 -8.02
N ILE A 56 20.68 2.00 -6.87
CA ILE A 56 19.30 2.08 -6.37
C ILE A 56 18.44 2.92 -7.33
N ALA A 57 18.95 4.03 -7.85
CA ALA A 57 18.26 4.82 -8.87
C ALA A 57 18.02 4.00 -10.15
N GLY A 58 19.00 3.20 -10.58
CA GLY A 58 18.85 2.31 -11.74
C GLY A 58 17.78 1.23 -11.55
N TRP A 59 17.70 0.61 -10.36
CA TRP A 59 16.63 -0.34 -10.02
C TRP A 59 15.27 0.37 -9.99
N TYR A 60 15.20 1.53 -9.34
CA TYR A 60 13.99 2.35 -9.26
C TYR A 60 13.45 2.72 -10.64
N ASP A 61 14.31 3.19 -11.56
CA ASP A 61 13.91 3.58 -12.91
C ASP A 61 13.44 2.37 -13.74
N THR A 62 14.14 1.23 -13.60
CA THR A 62 13.75 -0.03 -14.25
C THR A 62 12.38 -0.50 -13.76
N ASN A 63 12.17 -0.50 -12.45
CA ASN A 63 10.90 -0.87 -11.82
C ASN A 63 9.78 0.07 -12.28
N TYR A 64 10.01 1.39 -12.32
CA TYR A 64 9.00 2.34 -12.78
C TYR A 64 8.64 2.15 -14.25
N ALA A 65 9.64 1.91 -15.12
CA ALA A 65 9.42 1.66 -16.54
C ALA A 65 8.56 0.42 -16.81
N LEU A 66 8.71 -0.63 -15.98
CA LEU A 66 7.90 -1.85 -16.07
C LEU A 66 6.51 -1.65 -15.48
N LEU A 67 6.42 -1.13 -14.25
CA LEU A 67 5.16 -0.96 -13.53
C LEU A 67 4.23 0.03 -14.21
N SER A 68 4.75 1.15 -14.74
CA SER A 68 3.93 2.15 -15.45
C SER A 68 3.25 1.55 -16.68
N LYS A 69 3.94 0.69 -17.43
CA LYS A 69 3.38 -0.04 -18.57
C LYS A 69 2.35 -1.08 -18.15
N GLN A 70 2.66 -1.88 -17.12
CA GLN A 70 1.78 -2.93 -16.62
C GLN A 70 0.49 -2.37 -16.02
N GLN A 71 0.59 -1.27 -15.26
CA GLN A 71 -0.55 -0.65 -14.59
C GLN A 71 -1.25 0.40 -15.45
N ARG A 72 -0.67 0.78 -16.60
CA ARG A 72 -1.15 1.85 -17.50
C ARG A 72 -1.39 3.17 -16.74
N ALA A 73 -0.49 3.48 -15.82
CA ALA A 73 -0.54 4.63 -14.95
C ALA A 73 0.84 5.30 -14.91
N TYR A 74 0.86 6.60 -14.63
CA TYR A 74 2.07 7.39 -14.57
C TYR A 74 2.07 8.26 -13.31
N LEU A 75 3.24 8.44 -12.72
CA LEU A 75 3.45 9.34 -11.60
C LEU A 75 4.00 10.67 -12.13
N HIS A 76 3.63 11.76 -11.48
CA HIS A 76 4.24 13.06 -11.80
C HIS A 76 5.67 13.13 -11.23
N GLU A 77 6.55 13.91 -11.86
CA GLU A 77 7.98 13.99 -11.50
C GLU A 77 8.25 14.37 -10.04
N GLY A 78 7.41 15.24 -9.45
CA GLY A 78 7.53 15.58 -8.03
C GLY A 78 7.36 14.35 -7.13
N GLN A 79 6.42 13.47 -7.47
CA GLN A 79 6.17 12.24 -6.74
C GLN A 79 7.31 11.23 -6.94
N LEU A 80 7.82 11.09 -8.17
CA LEU A 80 8.95 10.22 -8.47
C LEU A 80 10.19 10.59 -7.65
N ARG A 81 10.53 11.89 -7.61
CA ARG A 81 11.66 12.37 -6.81
C ARG A 81 11.46 12.13 -5.32
N SER A 82 10.25 12.35 -4.81
CA SER A 82 9.92 12.12 -3.40
C SER A 82 10.07 10.65 -3.00
N LEU A 83 9.62 9.73 -3.84
CA LEU A 83 9.72 8.28 -3.59
C LEU A 83 11.18 7.82 -3.61
N LEU A 84 11.96 8.22 -4.60
CA LEU A 84 13.38 7.88 -4.65
C LEU A 84 14.13 8.39 -3.42
N GLN A 85 13.88 9.63 -3.00
CA GLN A 85 14.47 10.17 -1.76
C GLN A 85 14.04 9.38 -0.52
N GLN A 86 12.80 8.89 -0.47
CA GLN A 86 12.34 8.05 0.64
C GLN A 86 13.10 6.73 0.69
N ILE A 87 13.31 6.09 -0.46
CA ILE A 87 14.06 4.83 -0.59
C ILE A 87 15.53 5.01 -0.19
N LEU A 88 16.19 6.07 -0.66
CA LEU A 88 17.59 6.36 -0.29
C LEU A 88 17.71 6.62 1.23
N ARG A 89 16.79 7.41 1.81
CA ARG A 89 16.74 7.62 3.27
C ARG A 89 16.49 6.32 4.03
N TYR A 90 15.67 5.42 3.49
CA TYR A 90 15.45 4.10 4.08
C TYR A 90 16.76 3.29 4.11
N ARG A 91 17.50 3.24 3.00
CA ARG A 91 18.80 2.56 2.94
C ARG A 91 19.79 3.13 3.96
N ASP A 92 19.91 4.46 4.03
CA ASP A 92 20.89 5.07 4.92
C ASP A 92 20.57 4.81 6.40
N ARG A 93 19.30 4.89 6.79
CA ARG A 93 18.82 4.70 8.17
C ARG A 93 18.94 3.27 8.69
N ASN A 94 19.05 2.28 7.80
CA ASN A 94 19.12 0.87 8.18
C ASN A 94 20.50 0.26 7.88
N SER A 95 21.48 1.10 7.54
CA SER A 95 22.83 0.67 7.13
C SER A 95 23.59 -0.14 8.19
N ASP A 96 23.28 0.07 9.47
CA ASP A 96 23.82 -0.65 10.62
C ASP A 96 23.08 -1.97 10.92
N ARG A 97 21.89 -2.16 10.36
CA ARG A 97 20.95 -3.24 10.70
C ARG A 97 20.83 -4.35 9.66
N TRP A 98 21.57 -4.28 8.55
CA TRP A 98 21.50 -5.29 7.48
C TRP A 98 21.74 -6.73 7.93
N HIS A 99 22.53 -6.93 8.97
CA HIS A 99 22.82 -8.25 9.54
C HIS A 99 21.59 -8.90 10.23
N LEU A 100 20.56 -8.10 10.54
CA LEU A 100 19.32 -8.58 11.16
C LEU A 100 18.37 -9.20 10.14
N ILE A 101 18.46 -8.83 8.86
CA ILE A 101 17.61 -9.34 7.80
C ILE A 101 17.83 -10.85 7.64
N LYS A 102 16.75 -11.64 7.73
CA LYS A 102 16.77 -13.10 7.54
C LYS A 102 16.16 -13.51 6.22
N GLU A 103 15.00 -12.96 5.89
CA GLU A 103 14.26 -13.26 4.66
C GLU A 103 13.47 -12.02 4.23
N ALA A 104 13.17 -11.93 2.92
CA ALA A 104 12.34 -10.87 2.33
C ALA A 104 11.40 -11.49 1.29
N GLU A 105 10.20 -10.92 1.14
CA GLU A 105 9.11 -11.39 0.27
C GLU A 105 8.76 -12.87 0.49
N VAL A 106 8.35 -13.20 1.72
CA VAL A 106 8.05 -14.58 2.14
C VAL A 106 6.58 -14.90 1.92
N ASP A 107 6.29 -15.76 0.95
CA ASP A 107 4.96 -16.33 0.73
C ASP A 107 4.56 -17.24 1.91
N VAL A 108 3.45 -16.92 2.57
CA VAL A 108 2.89 -17.70 3.67
C VAL A 108 1.51 -18.25 3.32
N SER A 109 1.26 -19.48 3.76
CA SER A 109 -0.06 -20.09 3.67
C SER A 109 -0.47 -20.78 4.96
N LEU A 110 -1.72 -20.56 5.38
CA LEU A 110 -2.33 -21.21 6.52
C LEU A 110 -3.53 -22.02 6.04
N VAL A 111 -3.41 -23.34 6.16
CA VAL A 111 -4.48 -24.28 5.81
C VAL A 111 -5.48 -24.34 6.97
N LYS A 112 -6.75 -24.14 6.67
CA LYS A 112 -7.92 -24.41 7.52
C LYS A 112 -8.74 -25.52 6.87
N ASP A 113 -9.65 -26.11 7.64
CA ASP A 113 -10.44 -27.27 7.18
C ASP A 113 -11.24 -26.97 5.89
N ASP A 114 -11.77 -25.75 5.76
CA ASP A 114 -12.64 -25.35 4.64
C ASP A 114 -12.00 -24.33 3.67
N TYR A 115 -10.80 -23.81 3.98
CA TYR A 115 -10.15 -22.78 3.15
C TYR A 115 -8.65 -22.63 3.43
N ILE A 116 -7.93 -21.97 2.51
CA ILE A 116 -6.51 -21.63 2.68
C ILE A 116 -6.36 -20.11 2.70
N LEU A 117 -5.74 -19.57 3.74
CA LEU A 117 -5.30 -18.17 3.78
C LEU A 117 -3.91 -18.09 3.14
N LYS A 118 -3.74 -17.17 2.20
CA LYS A 118 -2.46 -16.85 1.57
C LYS A 118 -2.11 -15.39 1.83
N GLY A 119 -0.83 -15.11 2.05
CA GLY A 119 -0.29 -13.76 2.19
C GLY A 119 1.20 -13.75 1.85
N SER A 120 1.76 -12.55 1.76
CA SER A 120 3.21 -12.33 1.66
C SER A 120 3.63 -11.48 2.86
N ILE A 121 4.83 -11.75 3.38
CA ILE A 121 5.50 -10.95 4.39
C ILE A 121 6.63 -10.20 3.71
N ASP A 122 6.61 -8.87 3.76
CA ASP A 122 7.63 -8.04 3.10
C ASP A 122 9.05 -8.32 3.65
N LEU A 123 9.22 -8.35 4.98
CA LEU A 123 10.53 -8.52 5.61
C LEU A 123 10.47 -9.28 6.94
N ILE A 124 11.42 -10.19 7.15
CA ILE A 124 11.68 -10.87 8.42
C ILE A 124 13.05 -10.47 8.94
N GLU A 125 13.08 -9.82 10.10
CA GLU A 125 14.30 -9.55 10.86
C GLU A 125 14.43 -10.54 12.03
N GLY A 126 15.66 -10.79 12.50
CA GLY A 126 15.87 -11.67 13.64
C GLY A 126 17.15 -11.39 14.41
N GLU A 127 17.01 -11.29 15.73
CA GLU A 127 18.10 -11.09 16.68
C GLU A 127 17.89 -11.99 17.92
N ASN A 128 18.96 -12.56 18.47
CA ASN A 128 18.95 -13.28 19.74
C ASN A 128 17.89 -14.41 19.86
N GLY A 129 17.61 -15.10 18.75
CA GLY A 129 16.63 -16.19 18.71
C GLY A 129 15.17 -15.73 18.60
N THR A 130 14.93 -14.44 18.39
CA THR A 130 13.61 -13.86 18.07
C THR A 130 13.50 -13.54 16.59
N VAL A 131 12.27 -13.43 16.11
CA VAL A 131 11.95 -12.95 14.75
C VAL A 131 10.91 -11.84 14.83
N GLU A 132 11.09 -10.81 14.01
CA GLU A 132 10.18 -9.69 13.83
C GLU A 132 9.68 -9.65 12.38
N ILE A 133 8.37 -9.46 12.22
CA ILE A 133 7.71 -9.32 10.93
C ILE A 133 7.50 -7.84 10.66
N ILE A 134 8.01 -7.37 9.52
CA ILE A 134 7.90 -5.98 9.08
C ILE A 134 7.12 -5.95 7.77
N ASP A 135 6.07 -5.12 7.74
CA ASP A 135 5.22 -4.83 6.58
C ASP A 135 5.38 -3.35 6.22
N PHE A 136 5.73 -3.04 4.98
CA PHE A 136 5.88 -1.66 4.56
C PHE A 136 4.51 -1.13 4.13
N LEU A 137 4.08 -0.01 4.72
CA LEU A 137 2.85 0.65 4.29
C LEU A 137 3.18 1.94 3.54
N SER A 138 2.88 1.97 2.24
CA SER A 138 3.11 3.13 1.36
C SER A 138 2.14 4.31 1.58
N LEU A 139 1.20 4.21 2.52
CA LEU A 139 0.18 5.23 2.77
C LEU A 139 0.64 6.28 3.79
N ALA A 140 1.19 7.39 3.31
CA ALA A 140 1.14 8.66 4.03
C ALA A 140 -0.26 9.30 3.85
N THR A 141 -1.29 8.79 4.53
CA THR A 141 -2.52 9.58 4.69
C THR A 141 -2.28 10.62 5.76
N ASN A 142 -2.01 11.86 5.35
CA ASN A 142 -2.28 13.02 6.18
C ASN A 142 -3.76 12.92 6.60
N ARG A 143 -4.05 12.74 7.90
CA ARG A 143 -5.43 12.67 8.42
C ARG A 143 -6.09 14.05 8.36
N THR A 144 -6.29 14.59 7.17
CA THR A 144 -7.14 15.75 6.87
C THR A 144 -7.42 15.75 5.38
N SER A 145 -8.23 14.78 4.93
CA SER A 145 -8.86 14.85 3.62
C SER A 145 -10.30 14.38 3.79
N THR A 146 -11.13 15.30 4.27
CA THR A 146 -12.54 15.35 3.94
C THR A 146 -12.65 15.50 2.42
N GLN A 147 -12.48 14.41 1.67
CA GLN A 147 -12.66 14.39 0.22
C GLN A 147 -13.31 13.08 -0.20
N THR A 148 -14.65 13.15 -0.24
CA THR A 148 -15.45 12.77 -1.40
C THR A 148 -15.20 11.38 -2.00
N MET A 149 -15.49 10.33 -1.23
CA MET A 149 -16.18 9.16 -1.81
C MET A 149 -17.67 9.50 -1.95
N ARG A 150 -18.02 10.23 -3.01
CA ARG A 150 -19.35 10.13 -3.63
C ARG A 150 -19.26 9.21 -4.83
N SER A 151 -19.06 7.92 -4.59
CA SER A 151 -19.47 6.87 -5.51
C SER A 151 -19.55 5.55 -4.74
N LEU A 152 -20.76 4.99 -4.66
CA LEU A 152 -21.23 3.89 -3.78
C LEU A 152 -21.51 4.35 -2.34
N GLY A 153 -22.55 5.17 -2.15
CA GLY A 153 -22.86 5.82 -0.86
C GLY A 153 -23.03 4.86 0.33
N ARG A 154 -21.93 4.52 1.02
CA ARG A 154 -21.91 3.77 2.30
C ARG A 154 -22.75 2.48 2.28
N CYS A 155 -22.32 1.45 1.53
CA CYS A 155 -22.86 0.08 1.60
C CYS A 155 -24.40 0.10 1.84
N LEU A 156 -25.15 0.83 0.98
CA LEU A 156 -26.42 1.51 1.32
C LEU A 156 -27.40 0.67 2.17
N SER A 157 -27.57 1.04 3.45
CA SER A 157 -28.74 0.78 4.30
C SER A 157 -29.16 -0.68 4.57
N SER A 158 -28.43 -1.40 5.41
CA SER A 158 -28.98 -2.55 6.16
C SER A 158 -28.24 -2.66 7.50
N THR A 159 -28.84 -2.35 8.66
CA THR A 159 -29.97 -3.10 9.23
C THR A 159 -30.94 -2.24 10.05
N ALA A 160 -32.24 -2.37 9.73
CA ALA A 160 -33.43 -2.26 10.60
C ALA A 160 -33.86 -0.88 11.22
N GLY A 161 -35.06 -0.42 10.81
CA GLY A 161 -36.19 -0.30 11.73
C GLY A 161 -36.38 0.95 12.62
N SER A 162 -37.22 1.88 12.11
CA SER A 162 -38.23 2.68 12.84
C SER A 162 -37.88 4.01 13.56
N SER A 163 -38.68 5.01 13.18
CA SER A 163 -39.16 6.19 13.90
C SER A 163 -38.40 7.54 13.80
N LYS A 164 -39.12 8.48 13.15
CA LYS A 164 -39.23 9.93 13.38
C LYS A 164 -37.94 10.75 13.52
N PHE A 165 -37.67 11.61 12.53
CA PHE A 165 -37.80 13.07 12.71
C PHE A 165 -37.69 13.74 11.33
N THR A 166 -38.82 14.26 10.85
CA THR A 166 -38.87 15.32 9.85
C THR A 166 -38.45 16.64 10.51
N ASP A 167 -38.05 17.60 9.68
CA ASP A 167 -37.83 19.02 9.98
C ASP A 167 -36.43 19.41 10.45
N ILE A 168 -35.68 20.05 9.56
CA ILE A 168 -35.19 21.44 9.63
C ILE A 168 -34.21 21.63 8.46
N TRP A 169 -34.72 22.09 7.32
CA TRP A 169 -33.97 22.81 6.29
C TRP A 169 -34.89 23.88 5.71
N SER A 170 -35.00 25.00 6.42
CA SER A 170 -35.37 26.27 5.82
C SER A 170 -34.52 27.35 6.46
N LYS A 171 -33.93 28.20 5.60
CA LYS A 171 -33.37 29.53 5.87
C LYS A 171 -31.97 29.58 6.48
N ASN A 172 -30.96 29.85 5.64
CA ASN A 172 -30.45 31.22 5.45
C ASN A 172 -29.14 31.21 4.64
N GLU A 173 -29.20 31.69 3.41
CA GLU A 173 -28.07 32.36 2.75
C GLU A 173 -27.84 33.72 3.44
N PRO A 174 -26.60 34.24 3.40
CA PRO A 174 -26.47 35.67 3.17
C PRO A 174 -25.59 35.99 1.96
N ASP A 175 -26.06 37.08 1.37
CA ASP A 175 -25.78 37.72 0.10
C ASP A 175 -24.35 38.25 -0.04
N ILE A 176 -23.94 38.34 -1.31
CA ILE A 176 -22.71 38.95 -1.79
C ILE A 176 -22.87 40.48 -1.76
N ARG A 177 -21.89 41.20 -1.20
CA ARG A 177 -21.47 42.52 -1.67
C ARG A 177 -19.96 42.65 -1.61
#